data_AF-A0A0B0MCH7-F1
#
_entry.id   AF-A0A0B0MCH7-F1
#
_cell.length_a   1.000
_cell.length_b   1.000
_cell.length_c   1.000
_cell.angle_alpha   90.00
_cell.angle_beta   90.00
_cell.angle_gamma   90.00
#
_symmetry.space_group_name_H-M   'P 1'
#
loop_
_entity.id
_entity.type
_entity.pdbx_description
1 polymer ?
#
loop_
_entity_poly.entity_id
_entity_poly.type
_entity_poly.pdbx_seq_one_letter_code
_entity_poly.pdbx_strand_id
1 'polypeptide(L)'
;MGEHEGWAALQPPNGLLPNGLLPNEAASVIQMLDPERWMKAEERTADLIACIQPDAPSAGRRNDVADYVQRLITKCFPCQVFTFGSVPLKTYLPDGDIDLMAFSKNQNLKDMWAHQVRDMLENEEKNENAEFRVKEVQYIQAENHLFKRSIILIKAWCYYESRILGAHHGLVSTYALETLVLYIFHVFNKSFSGPLEVAIKFDWENFCVSLWGPVPISSLPEITAELPRKDGGELLLSKYFLHTCSSRYAVCQENQGQPFVSKHFNVIDPLRINNNLGRSVSKVGRKQGEEIVIGGKKCGSTWLE
;
A
#
# COMPACT_ATOMS: atom_id res chain seq x y z
N MET A 1 -25.91 7.71 -29.95
CA MET A 1 -27.02 8.02 -29.03
C MET A 1 -26.54 7.64 -27.64
N GLY A 2 -26.18 8.63 -26.85
CA GLY A 2 -25.75 8.48 -25.46
C GLY A 2 -26.06 9.83 -24.84
N GLU A 3 -27.26 9.94 -24.31
CA GLU A 3 -27.80 11.17 -23.76
C GLU A 3 -26.95 11.62 -22.57
N HIS A 4 -26.79 12.93 -22.43
CA HIS A 4 -26.22 13.57 -21.26
C HIS A 4 -26.96 13.11 -20.00
N GLU A 5 -26.38 12.22 -19.20
CA GLU A 5 -26.80 12.02 -17.82
C GLU A 5 -26.29 13.22 -17.00
N GLY A 6 -27.05 14.31 -17.08
CA GLY A 6 -26.96 15.40 -16.12
C GLY A 6 -27.32 14.84 -14.75
N TRP A 7 -26.39 14.95 -13.80
CA TRP A 7 -26.67 14.71 -12.39
C TRP A 7 -27.62 15.80 -11.91
N ALA A 8 -28.92 15.60 -12.15
CA ALA A 8 -29.95 16.42 -11.55
C ALA A 8 -29.80 16.27 -10.03
N ALA A 9 -29.78 17.40 -9.33
CA ALA A 9 -29.82 17.46 -7.87
C ALA A 9 -31.08 16.73 -7.38
N LEU A 10 -30.94 15.43 -7.10
CA LEU A 10 -31.96 14.62 -6.49
C LEU A 10 -32.09 15.10 -5.05
N GLN A 11 -33.25 15.65 -4.70
CA GLN A 11 -33.63 15.80 -3.30
C GLN A 11 -33.44 14.45 -2.60
N PRO A 12 -32.95 14.43 -1.35
CA PRO A 12 -32.78 13.18 -0.62
C PRO A 12 -34.14 12.45 -0.59
N PRO A 13 -34.21 11.18 -1.03
CA PRO A 13 -35.42 10.40 -0.90
C PRO A 13 -35.79 10.32 0.58
N ASN A 14 -36.92 10.91 0.95
CA ASN A 14 -37.47 10.73 2.29
C ASN A 14 -37.60 9.23 2.58
N GLY A 15 -36.80 8.72 3.53
CA GLY A 15 -37.07 7.44 4.18
C GLY A 15 -36.22 6.23 3.79
N LEU A 16 -35.04 6.38 3.18
CA LEU A 16 -34.10 5.24 3.08
C LEU A 16 -33.39 5.02 4.42
N LEU A 17 -33.91 4.10 5.24
CA LEU A 17 -33.21 3.52 6.39
C LEU A 17 -32.43 2.28 5.90
N PRO A 18 -31.12 2.37 5.62
CA PRO A 18 -30.34 1.19 5.32
C PRO A 18 -30.27 0.26 6.55
N ASN A 19 -30.40 -1.05 6.33
CA ASN A 19 -30.26 -2.04 7.39
C ASN A 19 -28.86 -1.94 8.02
N GLY A 20 -28.78 -1.89 9.36
CA GLY A 20 -27.52 -1.86 10.13
C GLY A 20 -27.29 -0.61 10.98
N LEU A 21 -28.16 0.40 10.90
CA LEU A 21 -28.15 1.54 11.83
C LEU A 21 -28.82 1.17 13.16
N LEU A 22 -28.20 1.52 14.29
CA LEU A 22 -28.81 1.34 15.61
C LEU A 22 -30.13 2.15 15.66
N PRO A 23 -31.25 1.58 16.17
CA PRO A 23 -32.58 2.18 16.08
C PRO A 23 -32.69 3.62 16.63
N ASN A 24 -31.82 3.98 17.58
CA ASN A 24 -31.78 5.31 18.22
C ASN A 24 -30.74 6.27 17.63
N GLU A 25 -29.85 5.82 16.73
CA GLU A 25 -28.83 6.68 16.11
C GLU A 25 -29.25 7.18 14.74
N ALA A 26 -30.04 6.42 13.97
CA ALA A 26 -30.55 6.89 12.68
C ALA A 26 -31.35 8.20 12.81
N ALA A 27 -32.19 8.32 13.85
CA ALA A 27 -32.93 9.53 14.15
C ALA A 27 -32.05 10.68 14.65
N SER A 28 -31.00 10.41 15.44
CA SER A 28 -30.10 11.44 15.96
C SER A 28 -29.09 11.96 14.92
N VAL A 29 -28.66 11.10 13.98
CA VAL A 29 -27.80 11.46 12.85
C VAL A 29 -28.57 12.35 11.87
N ILE A 30 -29.86 12.06 11.65
CA ILE A 30 -30.74 12.88 10.80
C ILE A 30 -31.16 14.18 11.52
N GLN A 31 -31.25 14.21 12.85
CA GLN A 31 -31.72 15.38 13.62
C GLN A 31 -30.71 16.51 13.83
N MET A 32 -29.49 16.48 13.29
CA MET A 32 -28.52 17.57 13.57
C MET A 32 -27.60 17.98 12.42
N LEU A 33 -28.03 17.83 11.17
CA LEU A 33 -27.36 18.48 10.05
C LEU A 33 -28.23 19.65 9.57
N ASP A 34 -27.81 20.86 9.97
CA ASP A 34 -28.30 22.12 9.42
C ASP A 34 -28.42 22.00 7.88
N PRO A 35 -29.62 22.15 7.29
CA PRO A 35 -29.84 21.94 5.86
C PRO A 35 -28.92 22.76 4.97
N GLU A 36 -28.55 23.97 5.40
CA GLU A 36 -27.60 24.81 4.67
C GLU A 36 -26.18 24.22 4.69
N ARG A 37 -25.75 23.64 5.83
CA ARG A 37 -24.46 22.95 5.93
C ARG A 37 -24.43 21.68 5.11
N TRP A 38 -25.53 20.92 5.08
CA TRP A 38 -25.65 19.71 4.27
C TRP A 38 -25.55 20.05 2.78
N MET A 39 -26.32 21.05 2.32
CA MET A 39 -26.27 21.52 0.94
C MET A 39 -24.86 21.97 0.54
N LYS A 40 -24.19 22.74 1.41
CA LYS A 40 -22.80 23.17 1.19
C LYS A 40 -21.81 22.00 1.17
N ALA A 41 -22.06 20.95 1.93
CA ALA A 41 -21.23 19.74 1.93
C ALA A 41 -21.40 18.94 0.63
N GLU A 42 -22.63 18.79 0.15
CA GLU A 42 -22.93 18.15 -1.13
C GLU A 42 -22.34 18.94 -2.32
N GLU A 43 -22.46 20.26 -2.33
CA GLU A 43 -21.84 21.12 -3.36
C GLU A 43 -20.31 20.93 -3.40
N ARG A 44 -19.65 21.00 -2.25
CA ARG A 44 -18.20 20.75 -2.15
C ARG A 44 -17.80 19.33 -2.56
N THR A 45 -18.65 18.35 -2.26
CA THR A 45 -18.43 16.96 -2.66
C THR A 45 -18.52 16.81 -4.18
N ALA A 46 -19.51 17.45 -4.80
CA ALA A 46 -19.67 17.46 -6.25
C ALA A 46 -18.49 18.14 -6.94
N ASP A 47 -18.03 19.29 -6.43
CA ASP A 47 -16.84 19.98 -6.93
C ASP A 47 -15.60 19.10 -6.86
N LEU A 48 -15.39 18.42 -5.72
CA LEU A 48 -14.26 17.51 -5.54
C LEU A 48 -14.33 16.33 -6.51
N ILE A 49 -15.49 15.68 -6.63
CA ILE A 49 -15.72 14.58 -7.57
C ILE A 49 -15.44 15.05 -9.00
N ALA A 50 -15.95 16.23 -9.38
CA ALA A 50 -15.71 16.79 -10.71
C ALA A 50 -14.21 16.97 -11.02
N CYS A 51 -13.38 17.26 -10.01
CA CYS A 51 -11.93 17.37 -10.16
C CYS A 51 -11.18 16.03 -10.24
N ILE A 52 -11.70 14.95 -9.65
CA ILE A 52 -10.95 13.69 -9.50
C ILE A 52 -11.56 12.49 -10.21
N GLN A 53 -12.81 12.59 -10.68
CA GLN A 53 -13.48 11.52 -11.39
C GLN A 53 -12.83 11.24 -12.75
N PRO A 54 -12.96 10.02 -13.28
CA PRO A 54 -12.51 9.71 -14.63
C PRO A 54 -13.14 10.60 -15.70
N ASP A 55 -12.30 11.19 -16.56
CA ASP A 55 -12.74 11.85 -17.78
C ASP A 55 -12.57 10.95 -19.02
N ALA A 56 -13.27 11.29 -20.11
CA ALA A 56 -13.26 10.49 -21.34
C ALA A 56 -11.88 10.38 -22.00
N PRO A 57 -11.08 11.46 -22.14
CA PRO A 57 -9.70 11.37 -22.63
C PRO A 57 -8.80 10.43 -21.81
N SER A 58 -8.84 10.54 -20.48
CA SER A 58 -8.08 9.71 -19.54
C SER A 58 -8.49 8.24 -19.64
N ALA A 59 -9.80 7.98 -19.70
CA ALA A 59 -10.33 6.64 -19.90
C ALA A 59 -9.89 6.02 -21.23
N GLY A 60 -9.95 6.80 -22.32
CA GLY A 60 -9.47 6.36 -23.64
C GLY A 60 -7.99 6.00 -23.60
N ARG A 61 -7.14 6.88 -23.07
CA ARG A 61 -5.71 6.64 -22.96
C ARG A 61 -5.37 5.42 -22.09
N ARG A 62 -6.10 5.20 -20.99
CA ARG A 62 -5.92 4.02 -20.13
C ARG A 62 -6.27 2.72 -20.87
N ASN A 63 -7.34 2.73 -21.66
CA ASN A 63 -7.70 1.59 -22.50
C ASN A 63 -6.65 1.33 -23.58
N ASP A 64 -6.17 2.36 -24.27
CA ASP A 64 -5.14 2.21 -25.30
C ASP A 64 -3.84 1.64 -24.72
N VAL A 65 -3.42 2.11 -23.54
CA VAL A 65 -2.25 1.58 -22.81
C VAL A 65 -2.49 0.13 -22.38
N ALA A 66 -3.66 -0.18 -21.81
CA ALA A 66 -4.01 -1.53 -21.39
C ALA A 66 -4.00 -2.51 -22.58
N ASP A 67 -4.60 -2.12 -23.70
CA ASP A 67 -4.65 -2.89 -24.94
C ASP A 67 -3.25 -3.11 -25.50
N TYR A 68 -2.40 -2.09 -25.48
CA TYR A 68 -1.01 -2.20 -25.91
C TYR A 68 -0.22 -3.20 -25.06
N VAL A 69 -0.26 -3.07 -23.74
CA VAL A 69 0.44 -3.99 -22.83
C VAL A 69 -0.13 -5.41 -22.94
N GLN A 70 -1.44 -5.57 -23.10
CA GLN A 70 -2.08 -6.85 -23.39
C GLN A 70 -1.54 -7.49 -24.68
N ARG A 71 -1.37 -6.73 -25.76
CA ARG A 71 -0.75 -7.22 -27.01
C ARG A 71 0.68 -7.67 -26.79
N LEU A 72 1.47 -6.96 -25.98
CA LEU A 72 2.84 -7.36 -25.65
C LEU A 72 2.87 -8.68 -24.88
N ILE A 73 2.08 -8.79 -23.80
CA ILE A 73 2.02 -10.00 -22.97
C ILE A 73 1.55 -11.21 -23.79
N THR A 74 0.54 -11.04 -24.65
CA THR A 74 -0.01 -12.14 -25.47
C THR A 74 1.00 -12.67 -26.50
N LYS A 75 2.02 -11.89 -26.88
CA LYS A 75 3.14 -12.35 -27.72
C LYS A 75 4.16 -13.20 -26.95
N CYS A 76 4.24 -13.06 -25.63
CA CYS A 76 5.21 -13.77 -24.81
C CYS A 76 4.86 -15.26 -24.65
N PHE A 77 3.58 -15.56 -24.41
CA PHE A 77 3.08 -16.93 -24.24
C PHE A 77 1.57 -17.00 -24.49
N PRO A 78 1.01 -18.19 -24.80
CA PRO A 78 -0.43 -18.34 -24.99
C PRO A 78 -1.20 -18.01 -23.71
N CYS A 79 -1.90 -16.87 -23.70
CA CYS A 79 -2.70 -16.41 -22.57
C CYS A 79 -3.86 -15.50 -23.00
N GLN A 80 -4.76 -15.23 -22.07
CA GLN A 80 -5.77 -14.19 -22.15
C GLN A 80 -5.50 -13.15 -21.07
N VAL A 81 -5.49 -11.88 -21.43
CA VAL A 81 -5.21 -10.78 -20.51
C VAL A 81 -6.47 -9.94 -20.33
N PHE A 82 -6.76 -9.54 -19.10
CA PHE A 82 -7.90 -8.71 -18.75
C PHE A 82 -7.47 -7.58 -17.81
N THR A 83 -8.11 -6.43 -17.91
CA THR A 83 -8.03 -5.40 -16.88
C THR A 83 -8.79 -5.87 -15.63
N PHE A 84 -8.25 -5.55 -14.46
CA PHE A 84 -8.94 -5.72 -13.18
C PHE A 84 -8.76 -4.46 -12.34
N GLY A 85 -9.20 -4.48 -11.08
CA GLY A 85 -9.03 -3.35 -10.17
C GLY A 85 -9.94 -2.18 -10.52
N SER A 86 -9.40 -0.97 -10.46
CA SER A 86 -10.16 0.29 -10.55
C SER A 86 -10.63 0.64 -11.98
N VAL A 87 -9.90 0.19 -13.00
CA VAL A 87 -10.13 0.56 -14.41
C VAL A 87 -11.47 0.05 -14.96
N PRO A 88 -11.83 -1.26 -14.83
CA PRO A 88 -13.11 -1.76 -15.32
C PRO A 88 -14.33 -1.07 -14.69
N LEU A 89 -14.19 -0.62 -13.43
CA LEU A 89 -15.27 0.02 -12.68
C LEU A 89 -15.32 1.54 -12.85
N LYS A 90 -14.32 2.15 -13.51
CA LYS A 90 -14.14 3.60 -13.59
C LYS A 90 -14.16 4.28 -12.22
N THR A 91 -13.46 3.67 -11.26
CA THR A 91 -13.32 4.21 -9.90
C THR A 91 -11.87 4.61 -9.59
N TYR A 92 -11.05 4.81 -10.63
CA TYR A 92 -9.67 5.28 -10.47
C TYR A 92 -9.63 6.80 -10.27
N LEU A 93 -8.63 7.23 -9.49
CA LEU A 93 -8.22 8.62 -9.40
C LEU A 93 -7.35 9.01 -10.62
N PRO A 94 -7.09 10.31 -10.85
CA PRO A 94 -6.33 10.76 -12.02
C PRO A 94 -4.95 10.10 -12.15
N ASP A 95 -4.31 9.83 -11.02
CA ASP A 95 -3.00 9.20 -10.85
C ASP A 95 -3.05 7.68 -10.59
N GLY A 96 -4.23 7.07 -10.59
CA GLY A 96 -4.39 5.62 -10.39
C GLY A 96 -3.65 4.80 -11.45
N ASP A 97 -3.22 3.59 -11.10
CA ASP A 97 -2.55 2.64 -11.98
C ASP A 97 -3.54 1.86 -12.87
N ILE A 98 -2.98 1.00 -13.73
CA ILE A 98 -3.73 0.06 -14.58
C ILE A 98 -3.31 -1.34 -14.17
N ASP A 99 -4.26 -2.10 -13.66
CA ASP A 99 -4.05 -3.47 -13.24
C ASP A 99 -4.42 -4.44 -14.37
N LEU A 100 -3.50 -5.36 -14.71
CA LEU A 100 -3.71 -6.40 -15.72
C LEU A 100 -3.51 -7.80 -15.12
N MET A 101 -4.38 -8.73 -15.50
CA MET A 101 -4.33 -10.13 -15.11
C MET A 101 -4.27 -11.02 -16.34
N ALA A 102 -3.28 -11.92 -16.39
CA ALA A 102 -3.10 -12.87 -17.48
C ALA A 102 -3.43 -14.31 -17.03
N PHE A 103 -4.24 -15.01 -17.82
CA PHE A 103 -4.61 -16.41 -17.62
C PHE A 103 -4.04 -17.28 -18.74
N SER A 104 -3.36 -18.37 -18.39
CA SER A 104 -2.92 -19.38 -19.34
C SER A 104 -3.46 -20.76 -18.95
N LYS A 105 -3.78 -21.57 -19.96
CA LYS A 105 -4.11 -22.99 -19.79
C LYS A 105 -2.85 -23.86 -19.70
N ASN A 106 -1.68 -23.32 -20.04
CA ASN A 106 -0.44 -24.07 -20.08
C ASN A 106 0.23 -24.10 -18.69
N GLN A 107 0.09 -25.24 -18.00
CA GLN A 107 0.64 -25.44 -16.66
C GLN A 107 2.17 -25.57 -16.63
N ASN A 108 2.81 -25.81 -17.78
CA ASN A 108 4.27 -25.97 -17.89
C ASN A 108 5.00 -24.62 -17.93
N LEU A 109 4.29 -23.49 -17.90
CA LEU A 109 4.89 -22.16 -17.98
C LEU A 109 5.50 -21.66 -16.66
N LYS A 110 5.30 -22.41 -15.57
CA LYS A 110 5.28 -21.91 -14.19
C LYS A 110 6.48 -21.05 -13.76
N ASP A 111 7.65 -21.23 -14.36
CA ASP A 111 8.87 -20.48 -14.00
C ASP A 111 9.46 -19.63 -15.15
N MET A 112 8.85 -19.63 -16.34
CA MET A 112 9.38 -18.95 -17.53
C MET A 112 8.57 -17.75 -17.97
N TRP A 113 7.24 -17.78 -17.81
CA TRP A 113 6.35 -16.75 -18.36
C TRP A 113 6.69 -15.35 -17.85
N ALA A 114 7.04 -15.23 -16.57
CA ALA A 114 7.32 -13.95 -15.95
C ALA A 114 8.59 -13.31 -16.51
N HIS A 115 9.63 -14.11 -16.73
CA HIS A 115 10.86 -13.65 -17.39
C HIS A 115 10.59 -13.25 -18.83
N GLN A 116 9.77 -14.00 -19.58
CA GLN A 116 9.41 -13.64 -20.95
C GLN A 116 8.66 -12.30 -21.03
N VAL A 117 7.75 -12.02 -20.08
CA VAL A 117 7.05 -10.72 -20.01
C VAL A 117 8.00 -9.60 -19.63
N ARG A 118 8.85 -9.81 -18.62
CA ARG A 118 9.84 -8.83 -18.21
C ARG A 118 10.77 -8.48 -19.37
N ASP A 119 11.36 -9.48 -20.03
CA ASP A 119 12.29 -9.27 -21.12
C ASP A 119 11.61 -8.57 -22.31
N MET A 120 10.34 -8.88 -22.59
CA MET A 120 9.53 -8.17 -23.59
C MET A 120 9.37 -6.69 -23.25
N LEU A 121 9.02 -6.37 -22.00
CA LEU A 121 8.84 -4.98 -21.55
C LEU A 121 10.18 -4.21 -21.52
N GLU A 122 11.28 -4.85 -21.11
CA GLU A 122 12.63 -4.27 -21.13
C GLU A 122 13.13 -4.01 -22.55
N ASN A 123 12.75 -4.86 -23.52
CA ASN A 123 13.03 -4.62 -24.93
C ASN A 123 12.17 -3.47 -25.48
N GLU A 124 10.90 -3.39 -25.10
CA GLU A 124 10.01 -2.29 -25.50
C GLU A 124 10.47 -0.94 -24.92
N GLU A 125 11.07 -0.92 -23.72
CA GLU A 125 11.70 0.27 -23.13
C GLU A 125 12.85 0.83 -23.99
N LYS A 126 13.54 -0.03 -24.76
CA LYS A 126 14.61 0.36 -25.68
C LYS A 126 14.11 0.65 -27.10
N ASN A 127 12.85 0.38 -27.40
CA ASN A 127 12.28 0.52 -28.73
C ASN A 127 11.87 1.98 -28.99
N GLU A 128 12.62 2.68 -29.85
CA GLU A 128 12.31 4.08 -30.23
C GLU A 128 10.99 4.22 -30.99
N ASN A 129 10.50 3.13 -31.60
CA ASN A 129 9.24 3.09 -32.35
C ASN A 129 8.08 2.50 -31.53
N ALA A 130 8.23 2.38 -30.20
CA ALA A 130 7.17 1.88 -29.33
C ALA A 130 5.93 2.80 -29.38
N GLU A 131 4.74 2.20 -29.46
CA GLU A 131 3.45 2.92 -29.46
C GLU A 131 3.28 3.73 -28.16
N PHE A 132 3.70 3.13 -27.03
CA PHE A 132 3.79 3.80 -25.75
C PHE A 132 5.18 3.63 -25.16
N ARG A 133 5.70 4.72 -24.59
CA ARG A 133 7.01 4.72 -23.93
C ARG A 133 6.96 3.90 -22.64
N VAL A 134 7.55 2.71 -22.68
CA VAL A 134 7.78 1.87 -21.49
C VAL A 134 9.01 2.39 -20.75
N LYS A 135 8.94 2.42 -19.41
CA LYS A 135 10.06 2.74 -18.53
C LYS A 135 9.95 2.01 -17.21
N GLU A 136 11.07 1.92 -16.50
CA GLU A 136 11.11 1.51 -15.08
C GLU A 136 10.52 0.11 -14.87
N VAL A 137 10.82 -0.84 -15.77
CA VAL A 137 10.30 -2.21 -15.68
C VAL A 137 10.83 -2.90 -14.43
N GLN A 138 9.91 -3.42 -13.61
CA GLN A 138 10.26 -4.13 -12.39
C GLN A 138 9.50 -5.44 -12.29
N TYR A 139 10.24 -6.50 -11.99
CA TYR A 139 9.68 -7.82 -11.74
C TYR A 139 9.71 -8.13 -10.25
N ILE A 140 8.53 -8.26 -9.65
CA ILE A 140 8.36 -8.71 -8.28
C ILE A 140 7.68 -10.08 -8.32
N GLN A 141 8.46 -11.14 -8.07
CA GLN A 141 7.92 -12.49 -8.00
C GLN A 141 7.07 -12.63 -6.73
N ALA A 142 5.76 -12.84 -6.85
CA ALA A 142 4.84 -12.95 -5.71
C ALA A 142 4.35 -14.39 -5.43
N GLU A 143 4.80 -15.39 -6.21
CA GLU A 143 4.39 -16.78 -6.02
C GLU A 143 4.98 -17.39 -4.74
N ASN A 144 4.14 -18.08 -3.96
CA ASN A 144 4.50 -18.69 -2.66
C ASN A 144 5.19 -17.73 -1.69
N HIS A 145 4.95 -16.42 -1.84
CA HIS A 145 5.81 -15.44 -1.24
C HIS A 145 5.65 -15.46 0.28
N LEU A 146 6.76 -15.78 0.94
CA LEU A 146 6.88 -15.71 2.38
C LEU A 146 6.29 -14.38 2.86
N PHE A 147 6.52 -13.23 2.21
CA PHE A 147 5.89 -11.93 2.54
C PHE A 147 4.38 -11.95 2.66
N LYS A 148 3.63 -12.48 1.68
CA LYS A 148 2.16 -12.49 1.76
C LYS A 148 1.72 -13.37 2.93
N ARG A 149 2.35 -14.54 3.09
CA ARG A 149 2.10 -15.45 4.21
C ARG A 149 2.50 -14.83 5.56
N SER A 150 3.60 -14.08 5.59
CA SER A 150 4.12 -13.34 6.74
C SER A 150 3.16 -12.23 7.13
N ILE A 151 2.68 -11.44 6.18
CA ILE A 151 1.68 -10.40 6.42
C ILE A 151 0.42 -11.03 6.99
N ILE A 152 -0.10 -12.10 6.38
CA ILE A 152 -1.31 -12.78 6.86
C ILE A 152 -1.08 -13.34 8.27
N LEU A 153 0.02 -14.07 8.50
CA LEU A 153 0.34 -14.70 9.79
C LEU A 153 0.53 -13.65 10.89
N ILE A 154 1.31 -12.61 10.62
CA ILE A 154 1.59 -11.54 11.59
C ILE A 154 0.34 -10.72 11.83
N LYS A 155 -0.47 -10.40 10.81
CA LYS A 155 -1.78 -9.72 11.00
C LYS A 155 -2.71 -10.58 11.84
N ALA A 156 -2.82 -11.87 11.55
CA ALA A 156 -3.66 -12.79 12.32
C ALA A 156 -3.21 -12.86 13.78
N TRP A 157 -1.91 -13.00 14.04
CA TRP A 157 -1.38 -13.00 15.40
C TRP A 157 -1.62 -11.65 16.11
N CYS A 158 -1.31 -10.53 15.46
CA CYS A 158 -1.50 -9.19 16.03
C CYS A 158 -2.98 -8.89 16.34
N TYR A 159 -3.90 -9.45 15.55
CA TYR A 159 -5.32 -9.21 15.69
C TYR A 159 -5.98 -10.18 16.68
N TYR A 160 -5.81 -11.48 16.47
CA TYR A 160 -6.51 -12.52 17.24
C TYR A 160 -5.85 -12.83 18.59
N GLU A 161 -4.52 -12.87 18.64
CA GLU A 161 -3.79 -13.29 19.86
C GLU A 161 -3.46 -12.09 20.74
N SER A 162 -2.74 -11.11 20.22
CA SER A 162 -2.23 -10.00 21.03
C SER A 162 -3.14 -8.76 21.07
N ARG A 163 -4.14 -8.67 20.18
CA ARG A 163 -5.11 -7.57 20.12
C ARG A 163 -4.45 -6.19 20.01
N ILE A 164 -3.33 -6.10 19.29
CA ILE A 164 -2.52 -4.89 19.12
C ILE A 164 -2.75 -4.21 17.77
N LEU A 165 -3.51 -4.82 16.86
CA LEU A 165 -3.79 -4.29 15.52
C LEU A 165 -5.10 -3.50 15.49
N GLY A 166 -5.06 -2.24 15.05
CA GLY A 166 -6.27 -1.43 14.87
C GLY A 166 -5.99 0.04 14.57
N ALA A 167 -7.06 0.79 14.25
CA ALA A 167 -6.99 2.22 13.97
C ALA A 167 -7.23 3.11 15.21
N HIS A 168 -7.51 2.51 16.37
CA HIS A 168 -7.80 3.21 17.63
C HIS A 168 -6.52 3.56 18.41
N HIS A 169 -6.64 4.50 19.36
CA HIS A 169 -5.53 4.93 20.22
C HIS A 169 -4.87 3.74 20.94
N GLY A 170 -3.54 3.69 20.91
CA GLY A 170 -2.77 2.62 21.56
C GLY A 170 -2.54 1.37 20.70
N LEU A 171 -3.00 1.31 19.44
CA LEU A 171 -2.82 0.16 18.56
C LEU A 171 -1.89 0.48 17.38
N VAL A 172 -1.29 -0.57 16.82
CA VAL A 172 -0.49 -0.52 15.59
C VAL A 172 -1.45 -0.54 14.40
N SER A 173 -1.29 0.39 13.47
CA SER A 173 -2.09 0.40 12.25
C SER A 173 -1.66 -0.73 11.30
N THR A 174 -2.60 -1.19 10.47
CA THR A 174 -2.28 -2.17 9.41
C THR A 174 -1.18 -1.67 8.47
N TYR A 175 -1.19 -0.37 8.17
CA TYR A 175 -0.15 0.25 7.36
C TYR A 175 1.23 0.17 8.02
N ALA A 176 1.35 0.54 9.30
CA ALA A 176 2.61 0.44 10.05
C ALA A 176 3.15 -0.99 10.08
N LEU A 177 2.26 -1.97 10.25
CA LEU A 177 2.61 -3.39 10.25
C LEU A 177 3.11 -3.86 8.89
N GLU A 178 2.40 -3.52 7.82
CA GLU A 178 2.77 -3.89 6.45
C GLU A 178 4.08 -3.23 6.02
N THR A 179 4.30 -1.96 6.38
CA THR A 179 5.58 -1.26 6.16
C THR A 179 6.73 -1.94 6.90
N LEU A 180 6.51 -2.38 8.14
CA LEU A 180 7.52 -3.12 8.90
C LEU A 180 7.86 -4.45 8.21
N VAL A 181 6.86 -5.23 7.82
CA VAL A 181 7.09 -6.50 7.11
C VAL A 181 7.78 -6.24 5.76
N LEU A 182 7.47 -5.14 5.07
CA LEU A 182 8.15 -4.76 3.83
C LEU A 182 9.62 -4.44 4.07
N TYR A 183 9.95 -3.68 5.11
CA TYR A 183 11.33 -3.41 5.50
C TYR A 183 12.11 -4.69 5.77
N ILE A 184 11.51 -5.64 6.50
CA ILE A 184 12.11 -6.93 6.79
C ILE A 184 12.50 -7.65 5.50
N PHE A 185 11.56 -7.76 4.56
CA PHE A 185 11.81 -8.41 3.27
C PHE A 185 12.79 -7.63 2.39
N HIS A 186 12.75 -6.31 2.49
CA HIS A 186 13.68 -5.42 1.80
C HIS A 186 15.13 -5.68 2.21
N VAL A 187 15.39 -5.86 3.51
CA VAL A 187 16.74 -6.03 4.05
C VAL A 187 17.30 -7.43 3.85
N PHE A 188 16.57 -8.49 4.20
CA PHE A 188 17.18 -9.85 4.20
C PHE A 188 16.67 -10.78 3.10
N ASN A 189 16.27 -10.21 1.97
CA ASN A 189 15.91 -10.88 0.71
C ASN A 189 16.55 -12.28 0.54
N LYS A 190 15.78 -13.34 0.86
CA LYS A 190 16.07 -14.81 0.76
C LYS A 190 16.75 -15.50 1.96
N SER A 191 17.16 -14.81 3.02
CA SER A 191 17.90 -15.40 4.16
C SER A 191 17.05 -15.50 5.44
N PHE A 192 15.94 -16.24 5.42
CA PHE A 192 15.09 -16.42 6.60
C PHE A 192 14.78 -17.88 6.91
N SER A 193 14.80 -18.22 8.20
CA SER A 193 14.17 -19.44 8.71
C SER A 193 12.66 -19.23 8.97
N GLY A 194 12.18 -17.97 9.02
CA GLY A 194 10.77 -17.62 9.11
C GLY A 194 10.48 -16.12 9.35
N PRO A 195 9.22 -15.68 9.20
CA PRO A 195 8.78 -14.28 9.33
C PRO A 195 9.15 -13.56 10.62
N LEU A 196 9.19 -14.30 11.72
CA LEU A 196 9.24 -13.75 13.07
C LEU A 196 10.67 -13.44 13.52
N GLU A 197 11.67 -14.02 12.86
CA GLU A 197 13.07 -13.91 13.27
C GLU A 197 13.59 -12.46 13.24
N VAL A 198 13.03 -11.63 12.37
CA VAL A 198 13.55 -10.27 12.11
C VAL A 198 12.95 -9.22 13.01
N ALA A 199 11.64 -9.30 13.28
CA ALA A 199 11.00 -8.38 14.22
C ALA A 199 11.63 -8.46 15.63
N ILE A 200 12.17 -9.64 15.98
CA ILE A 200 12.80 -9.93 17.27
C ILE A 200 14.23 -9.36 17.36
N LYS A 201 14.96 -9.27 16.25
CA LYS A 201 16.40 -8.91 16.24
C LYS A 201 16.66 -7.42 16.03
N PHE A 202 15.63 -6.62 15.75
CA PHE A 202 15.77 -5.18 15.52
C PHE A 202 15.88 -4.40 16.85
N ASP A 203 16.83 -3.46 16.92
CA ASP A 203 17.02 -2.60 18.09
C ASP A 203 16.06 -1.40 18.08
N TRP A 204 14.87 -1.64 18.60
CA TRP A 204 13.80 -0.64 18.72
C TRP A 204 14.09 0.47 19.74
N GLU A 205 15.04 0.26 20.64
CA GLU A 205 15.35 1.25 21.69
C GLU A 205 16.23 2.38 21.16
N ASN A 206 17.10 2.07 20.19
CA ASN A 206 18.05 3.04 19.65
C ASN A 206 17.77 3.44 18.20
N PHE A 207 16.92 2.71 17.46
CA PHE A 207 16.70 2.96 16.03
C PHE A 207 15.21 3.04 15.64
N CYS A 208 14.94 3.85 14.62
CA CYS A 208 13.70 3.84 13.87
C CYS A 208 13.85 2.95 12.62
N VAL A 209 12.77 2.29 12.22
CA VAL A 209 12.70 1.54 10.95
C VAL A 209 12.34 2.48 9.81
N SER A 210 13.09 2.43 8.70
CA SER A 210 12.78 3.10 7.43
C SER A 210 13.18 2.20 6.26
N LEU A 211 12.48 2.29 5.12
CA LEU A 211 12.88 1.56 3.90
C LEU A 211 14.29 1.93 3.41
N TRP A 212 14.80 3.10 3.81
CA TRP A 212 16.17 3.54 3.49
C TRP A 212 17.24 2.91 4.41
N GLY A 213 16.82 2.25 5.49
CA GLY A 213 17.70 1.67 6.51
C GLY A 213 17.35 2.12 7.93
N PRO A 214 18.04 1.62 8.96
CA PRO A 214 17.79 2.02 10.34
C PRO A 214 18.25 3.48 10.57
N VAL A 215 17.44 4.27 11.26
CA VAL A 215 17.75 5.68 11.60
C VAL A 215 18.00 5.78 13.11
N PRO A 216 19.19 6.20 13.57
CA PRO A 216 19.46 6.38 14.99
C PRO A 216 18.51 7.40 15.61
N ILE A 217 17.89 7.06 16.74
CA ILE A 217 17.01 8.01 17.47
C ILE A 217 17.83 9.24 17.93
N SER A 218 19.12 9.06 18.20
CA SER A 218 20.05 10.13 18.55
C SER A 218 20.33 11.12 17.42
N SER A 219 20.08 10.77 16.15
CA SER A 219 20.25 11.70 15.03
C SER A 219 19.03 12.59 14.78
N LEU A 220 17.88 12.27 15.39
CA LEU A 220 16.65 13.04 15.19
C LEU A 220 16.82 14.49 15.71
N PRO A 221 16.26 15.49 15.00
CA PRO A 221 15.29 15.39 13.91
C PRO A 221 15.89 15.19 12.51
N GLU A 222 17.22 15.10 12.38
CA GLU A 222 17.89 14.85 11.11
C GLU A 222 17.79 13.35 10.74
N ILE A 223 16.93 13.06 9.76
CA ILE A 223 16.62 11.69 9.34
C ILE A 223 17.71 11.19 8.39
N THR A 224 18.77 10.67 8.98
CA THR A 224 19.90 10.05 8.25
C THR A 224 19.89 8.56 8.50
N ALA A 225 19.52 7.78 7.48
CA ALA A 225 19.50 6.33 7.56
C ALA A 225 20.91 5.75 7.39
N GLU A 226 21.26 4.79 8.25
CA GLU A 226 22.40 3.91 8.02
C GLU A 226 22.09 2.94 6.88
N LEU A 227 23.12 2.29 6.34
CA LEU A 227 22.92 1.28 5.31
C LEU A 227 22.03 0.13 5.84
N PRO A 228 20.99 -0.28 5.10
CA PRO A 228 20.10 -1.36 5.54
C PRO A 228 20.84 -2.68 5.81
N ARG A 229 22.00 -2.89 5.16
CA ARG A 229 22.90 -4.02 5.39
C ARG A 229 24.36 -3.57 5.45
N LYS A 230 25.15 -4.20 6.31
CA LYS A 230 26.60 -3.98 6.44
C LYS A 230 27.45 -4.92 5.57
N ASP A 231 26.87 -6.05 5.15
CA ASP A 231 27.53 -7.09 4.35
C ASP A 231 27.48 -6.82 2.83
N GLY A 232 26.84 -5.73 2.41
CA GLY A 232 26.71 -5.37 0.99
C GLY A 232 25.79 -6.28 0.17
N GLY A 233 24.98 -7.14 0.81
CA GLY A 233 24.07 -8.03 0.11
C GLY A 233 22.95 -7.29 -0.65
N GLU A 234 22.36 -7.97 -1.63
CA GLU A 234 21.29 -7.39 -2.46
C GLU A 234 20.00 -7.14 -1.65
N LEU A 235 19.39 -5.98 -1.89
CA LEU A 235 18.11 -5.58 -1.31
C LEU A 235 16.95 -5.96 -2.26
N LEU A 236 15.74 -6.12 -1.70
CA LEU A 236 14.56 -6.41 -2.54
C LEU A 236 14.18 -5.27 -3.48
N LEU A 237 14.31 -4.02 -2.99
CA LEU A 237 13.91 -2.82 -3.74
C LEU A 237 15.16 -2.03 -4.10
N SER A 238 15.22 -1.51 -5.32
CA SER A 238 16.33 -0.65 -5.73
C SER A 238 16.20 0.76 -5.14
N LYS A 239 17.33 1.45 -4.93
CA LYS A 239 17.31 2.87 -4.53
C LYS A 239 16.52 3.73 -5.52
N TYR A 240 16.66 3.42 -6.81
CA TYR A 240 15.93 4.09 -7.88
C TYR A 240 14.42 3.95 -7.70
N PHE A 241 13.92 2.73 -7.43
CA PHE A 241 12.50 2.50 -7.15
C PHE A 241 11.99 3.33 -5.98
N LEU A 242 12.71 3.31 -4.85
CA LEU A 242 12.33 4.08 -3.67
C LEU A 242 12.26 5.59 -3.97
N HIS A 243 13.21 6.12 -4.74
CA HIS A 243 13.19 7.52 -5.19
C HIS A 243 12.01 7.84 -6.12
N THR A 244 11.72 6.98 -7.10
CA THR A 244 10.57 7.14 -8.01
C THR A 244 9.26 7.13 -7.22
N CYS A 245 9.07 6.17 -6.32
CA CYS A 245 7.88 6.08 -5.47
C CYS A 245 7.72 7.31 -4.59
N SER A 246 8.79 7.75 -3.92
CA SER A 246 8.75 8.98 -3.12
C SER A 246 8.41 10.20 -3.98
N SER A 247 8.98 10.32 -5.18
CA SER A 247 8.73 11.47 -6.06
C SER A 247 7.28 11.51 -6.58
N ARG A 248 6.68 10.34 -6.81
CA ARG A 248 5.35 10.21 -7.40
C ARG A 248 4.22 10.24 -6.36
N TYR A 249 4.44 9.63 -5.20
CA TYR A 249 3.38 9.36 -4.22
C TYR A 249 3.57 10.09 -2.88
N ALA A 250 4.69 10.77 -2.64
CA ALA A 250 4.85 11.55 -1.42
C ALA A 250 3.84 12.71 -1.40
N VAL A 251 3.03 12.76 -0.35
CA VAL A 251 2.04 13.82 -0.17
C VAL A 251 2.72 15.01 0.50
N CYS A 252 2.94 16.09 -0.26
CA CYS A 252 3.34 17.39 0.28
C CYS A 252 2.16 18.01 1.05
N GLN A 253 2.03 17.73 2.35
CA GLN A 253 1.12 18.51 3.20
C GLN A 253 1.78 19.82 3.64
N GLU A 254 0.98 20.89 3.76
CA GLU A 254 1.36 22.23 4.24
C GLU A 254 2.00 22.25 5.65
N ASN A 255 1.90 21.15 6.40
CA ASN A 255 2.55 20.93 7.70
C ASN A 255 4.03 20.56 7.58
N GLN A 256 4.80 21.26 6.73
CA GLN A 256 6.23 21.03 6.54
C GLN A 256 7.10 21.42 7.75
N GLY A 257 6.51 22.04 8.78
CA GLY A 257 7.25 22.50 9.96
C GLY A 257 7.31 21.53 11.14
N GLN A 258 6.55 20.43 11.16
CA GLN A 258 6.58 19.53 12.32
C GLN A 258 7.73 18.51 12.19
N PRO A 259 8.68 18.50 13.15
CA PRO A 259 9.76 17.53 13.17
C PRO A 259 9.22 16.13 13.48
N PHE A 260 9.95 15.10 13.03
CA PHE A 260 9.64 13.72 13.40
C PHE A 260 9.68 13.56 14.93
N VAL A 261 8.59 13.05 15.50
CA VAL A 261 8.49 12.81 16.95
C VAL A 261 8.63 11.31 17.22
N SER A 262 9.73 10.93 17.86
CA SER A 262 9.93 9.56 18.32
C SER A 262 8.98 9.21 19.48
N LYS A 263 8.57 7.94 19.50
CA LYS A 263 7.72 7.29 20.50
C LYS A 263 8.35 5.94 20.87
N HIS A 264 7.54 4.98 21.31
CA HIS A 264 7.99 3.64 21.68
C HIS A 264 8.05 2.65 20.52
N PHE A 265 7.29 2.91 19.46
CA PHE A 265 7.33 2.15 18.21
C PHE A 265 7.56 3.15 17.08
N ASN A 266 8.72 3.06 16.42
CA ASN A 266 9.18 4.09 15.49
C ASN A 266 9.36 3.47 14.10
N VAL A 267 8.35 3.67 13.25
CA VAL A 267 8.38 3.31 11.84
C VAL A 267 8.18 4.58 11.04
N ILE A 268 9.19 4.96 10.27
CA ILE A 268 9.17 6.13 9.41
C ILE A 268 8.33 5.80 8.18
N ASP A 269 7.33 6.63 7.93
CA ASP A 269 6.48 6.53 6.75
C ASP A 269 7.32 6.76 5.46
N PRO A 270 7.34 5.81 4.51
CA PRO A 270 8.14 5.93 3.29
C PRO A 270 7.73 7.08 2.37
N LEU A 271 6.48 7.53 2.45
CA LEU A 271 5.92 8.61 1.62
C LEU A 271 5.81 9.93 2.39
N ARG A 272 6.05 9.91 3.70
CA ARG A 272 6.00 11.10 4.55
C ARG A 272 7.01 11.01 5.70
N ILE A 273 8.25 11.41 5.43
CA ILE A 273 9.38 11.21 6.36
C ILE A 273 9.18 11.79 7.78
N ASN A 274 8.38 12.84 7.96
CA ASN A 274 8.09 13.41 9.28
C ASN A 274 6.99 12.66 10.05
N ASN A 275 6.35 11.67 9.43
CA ASN A 275 5.29 10.88 10.00
C ASN A 275 5.83 9.59 10.64
N ASN A 276 5.63 9.47 11.95
CA ASN A 276 5.84 8.21 12.66
C ASN A 276 4.55 7.37 12.60
N LEU A 277 4.58 6.24 11.88
CA LEU A 277 3.44 5.32 11.76
C LEU A 277 3.07 4.66 13.10
N GLY A 278 3.99 4.63 14.04
CA GLY A 278 3.78 4.15 15.41
C GLY A 278 3.35 5.22 16.41
N ARG A 279 3.03 6.45 15.95
CA ARG A 279 2.66 7.58 16.82
C ARG A 279 1.51 7.31 17.81
N SER A 280 0.63 6.37 17.47
CA SER A 280 -0.52 5.98 18.31
C SER A 280 -0.14 5.07 19.49
N VAL A 281 1.06 4.49 19.50
CA VAL A 281 1.52 3.55 20.53
C VAL A 281 2.09 4.33 21.73
N SER A 282 1.51 4.11 22.92
CA SER A 282 1.87 4.82 24.16
C SER A 282 2.83 4.00 25.06
N LYS A 283 3.37 4.62 26.12
CA LYS A 283 4.28 3.98 27.09
C LYS A 283 3.62 2.85 27.90
N VAL A 284 2.30 2.88 28.09
CA VAL A 284 1.53 1.76 28.68
C VAL A 284 1.41 0.60 27.68
N GLY A 285 1.42 0.92 26.38
CA GLY A 285 1.56 0.00 25.26
C GLY A 285 3.00 -0.48 25.00
N ARG A 286 3.96 -0.21 25.88
CA ARG A 286 5.33 -0.77 25.77
C ARG A 286 5.31 -2.29 25.74
N LYS A 287 4.34 -2.90 26.43
CA LYS A 287 4.01 -4.33 26.32
C LYS A 287 3.61 -4.79 24.92
N GLN A 288 3.13 -3.91 24.02
CA GLN A 288 2.60 -4.27 22.69
C GLN A 288 3.70 -4.34 21.63
N GLY A 289 4.65 -3.39 21.65
CA GLY A 289 5.89 -3.49 20.86
C GLY A 289 6.78 -4.64 21.34
N GLU A 290 6.88 -4.79 22.67
CA GLU A 290 7.49 -5.97 23.30
C GLU A 290 6.69 -7.25 23.01
N GLU A 291 5.36 -7.22 22.87
CA GLU A 291 4.54 -8.38 22.49
C GLU A 291 4.75 -8.77 21.02
N ILE A 292 4.98 -7.86 20.08
CA ILE A 292 5.42 -8.25 18.72
C ILE A 292 6.75 -9.03 18.80
N VAL A 293 7.65 -8.60 19.67
CA VAL A 293 8.96 -9.25 19.92
C VAL A 293 8.83 -10.55 20.74
N ILE A 294 7.97 -10.60 21.76
CA ILE A 294 7.73 -11.74 22.67
C ILE A 294 6.82 -12.77 22.00
N GLY A 295 5.87 -12.35 21.19
CA GLY A 295 5.02 -13.16 20.31
C GLY A 295 5.84 -13.86 19.25
N GLY A 296 6.83 -13.16 18.68
CA GLY A 296 7.87 -13.79 17.86
C GLY A 296 8.64 -14.89 18.61
N LYS A 297 9.02 -14.66 19.86
CA LYS A 297 9.71 -15.65 20.71
C LYS A 297 8.82 -16.84 21.13
N LYS A 298 7.54 -16.60 21.46
CA LYS A 298 6.55 -17.64 21.77
C LYS A 298 6.24 -18.50 20.55
N CYS A 299 5.93 -17.89 19.42
CA CYS A 299 5.59 -18.61 18.20
C CYS A 299 6.79 -19.39 17.62
N GLY A 300 8.04 -18.97 17.89
CA GLY A 300 9.22 -19.79 17.61
C GLY A 300 9.38 -21.02 18.51
N SER A 301 8.83 -21.01 19.73
CA SER A 301 8.95 -22.12 20.69
C SER A 301 7.76 -23.08 20.70
N THR A 302 6.55 -22.64 20.30
CA THR A 302 5.34 -23.49 20.30
C THR A 302 5.11 -24.29 19.02
N TRP A 303 5.87 -24.00 17.94
CA TRP A 303 5.71 -24.66 16.63
C TRP A 303 6.91 -25.56 16.25
N LEU A 304 7.91 -25.67 17.13
CA LEU A 304 9.10 -26.52 16.97
C LEU A 304 9.09 -27.75 17.90
N GLU A 305 7.98 -28.00 18.62
CA GLU A 305 7.64 -29.27 19.29
C GLU A 305 6.55 -29.99 18.49
#